data_AF-A0A938UAH5-F1
#
_entry.id   AF-A0A938UAH5-F1
#
_cell.length_a   1.000
_cell.length_b   1.000
_cell.length_c   1.000
_cell.angle_alpha   90.00
_cell.angle_beta   90.00
_cell.angle_gamma   90.00
#
_symmetry.space_group_name_H-M   'P 1'
#
loop_
_entity.id
_entity.type
_entity.pdbx_description
1 polymer ?
#
loop_
_entity_poly.entity_id
_entity_poly.type
_entity_poly.pdbx_seq_one_letter_code
_entity_poly.pdbx_strand_id
1 'polypeptide(L)'
;MRKDSDDIFNVLEKMKEHELAMAEYYQACRQIWSAEKDLWMEMEQAEMRHARYLETMIGFILKKPERFEWSRPLKQAAIQTATSGVRLSIHKLKNGEIPMYKAIFTARDFEQSIIENKYGEMIKTDDIEFRSLIGEIVSDTQSHLAQLNKKIKEWTR
;
A
#
# COMPACT_ATOMS: atom_id res chain seq x y z
N MET A 1 -14.77 5.63 -22.45
CA MET A 1 -13.40 6.07 -22.11
C MET A 1 -12.43 5.44 -23.12
N ARG A 2 -11.17 5.85 -23.22
CA ARG A 2 -10.17 5.09 -23.98
C ARG A 2 -9.82 3.81 -23.20
N LYS A 3 -9.57 2.71 -23.90
CA LYS A 3 -9.24 1.39 -23.31
C LYS A 3 -8.13 1.48 -22.25
N ASP A 4 -7.09 2.27 -22.51
CA ASP A 4 -5.97 2.43 -21.59
C ASP A 4 -6.38 3.14 -20.28
N SER A 5 -7.29 4.12 -20.35
CA SER A 5 -7.78 4.83 -19.17
C SER A 5 -8.71 3.96 -18.31
N ASP A 6 -9.52 3.10 -18.93
CA ASP A 6 -10.33 2.10 -18.23
C ASP A 6 -9.42 1.10 -17.48
N ASP A 7 -8.32 0.68 -18.10
CA ASP A 7 -7.34 -0.20 -17.46
C ASP A 7 -6.60 0.47 -16.30
N ILE A 8 -6.19 1.75 -16.45
CA ILE A 8 -5.55 2.51 -15.37
C ILE A 8 -6.49 2.67 -14.18
N PHE A 9 -7.75 3.03 -14.44
CA PHE A 9 -8.79 3.13 -13.41
C PHE A 9 -8.90 1.82 -12.61
N ASN A 10 -9.05 0.69 -13.30
CA ASN A 10 -9.22 -0.61 -12.65
C ASN A 10 -7.99 -1.00 -11.80
N VAL A 11 -6.78 -0.68 -12.25
CA VAL A 11 -5.56 -0.94 -11.48
C VAL A 11 -5.51 -0.06 -10.23
N LEU A 12 -5.79 1.24 -10.34
CA LEU A 12 -5.79 2.13 -9.16
C LEU A 12 -6.86 1.75 -8.14
N GLU A 13 -8.04 1.32 -8.59
CA GLU A 13 -9.07 0.78 -7.69
C GLU A 13 -8.55 -0.44 -6.93
N LYS A 14 -7.84 -1.35 -7.61
CA LYS A 14 -7.25 -2.53 -6.97
C LYS A 14 -6.10 -2.18 -6.03
N MET A 15 -5.30 -1.16 -6.34
CA MET A 15 -4.29 -0.65 -5.41
C MET A 15 -4.93 -0.01 -4.19
N LYS A 16 -6.03 0.74 -4.36
CA LYS A 16 -6.78 1.31 -3.23
C LYS A 16 -7.31 0.21 -2.31
N GLU A 17 -7.85 -0.88 -2.88
CA GLU A 17 -8.24 -2.07 -2.12
C GLU A 17 -7.05 -2.72 -1.38
N HIS A 18 -5.85 -2.68 -1.97
CA HIS A 18 -4.62 -3.16 -1.34
C HIS A 18 -4.23 -2.32 -0.13
N GLU A 19 -4.20 -0.98 -0.29
CA GLU A 19 -3.90 -0.03 0.79
C GLU A 19 -4.86 -0.19 1.97
N LEU A 20 -6.16 -0.34 1.70
CA LEU A 20 -7.15 -0.57 2.74
C LEU A 20 -6.94 -1.92 3.46
N ALA A 21 -6.48 -2.95 2.77
CA ALA A 21 -6.15 -4.22 3.41
C ALA A 21 -4.88 -4.09 4.27
N MET A 22 -3.88 -3.32 3.84
CA MET A 22 -2.68 -3.02 4.62
C MET A 22 -3.03 -2.22 5.89
N ALA A 23 -3.88 -1.20 5.77
CA ALA A 23 -4.41 -0.46 6.91
C ALA A 23 -5.11 -1.39 7.93
N GLU A 24 -5.95 -2.32 7.46
CA GLU A 24 -6.61 -3.31 8.32
C GLU A 24 -5.60 -4.24 9.01
N TYR A 25 -4.53 -4.62 8.31
CA TYR A 25 -3.44 -5.40 8.90
C TYR A 25 -2.76 -4.66 10.05
N TYR A 26 -2.37 -3.42 9.84
CA TYR A 26 -1.75 -2.59 10.88
C TYR A 26 -2.70 -2.31 12.04
N GLN A 27 -3.98 -2.06 11.75
CA GLN A 27 -5.01 -1.95 12.78
C GLN A 27 -5.09 -3.22 13.63
N ALA A 28 -5.08 -4.40 13.02
CA ALA A 28 -5.15 -5.67 13.74
C ALA A 28 -3.89 -5.88 14.61
N CYS A 29 -2.71 -5.57 14.10
CA CYS A 29 -1.46 -5.57 14.89
C CYS A 29 -1.58 -4.63 16.11
N ARG A 30 -2.07 -3.41 15.90
CA ARG A 30 -2.26 -2.39 16.95
C ARG A 30 -3.20 -2.86 18.06
N GLN A 31 -4.27 -3.57 17.71
CA GLN A 31 -5.25 -4.07 18.67
C GLN A 31 -4.72 -5.24 19.50
N ILE A 32 -3.85 -6.07 18.93
CA ILE A 32 -3.28 -7.24 19.60
C ILE A 32 -2.07 -6.87 20.47
N TRP A 33 -1.20 -5.98 19.99
CA TRP A 33 0.06 -5.65 20.67
C TRP A 33 0.15 -4.17 21.05
N SER A 34 -0.14 -3.89 22.32
CA SER A 34 -0.10 -2.52 22.88
C SER A 34 1.30 -1.91 22.98
N ALA A 35 2.34 -2.74 23.13
CA ALA A 35 3.72 -2.27 23.28
C ALA A 35 4.25 -1.53 22.04
N GLU A 36 3.72 -1.84 20.86
CA GLU A 36 4.12 -1.26 19.57
C GLU A 36 2.98 -0.45 18.95
N LYS A 37 2.02 -0.01 19.77
CA LYS A 37 0.77 0.61 19.31
C LYS A 37 1.02 1.84 18.44
N ASP A 38 2.01 2.66 18.79
CA ASP A 38 2.30 3.90 18.08
C ASP A 38 2.82 3.62 16.67
N LEU A 39 3.75 2.68 16.52
CA LEU A 39 4.23 2.21 15.21
C LEU A 39 3.05 1.75 14.33
N TRP A 40 2.22 0.84 14.85
CA TRP A 40 1.09 0.32 14.07
C TRP A 40 0.04 1.37 13.76
N MET A 41 -0.17 2.33 14.65
CA MET A 41 -1.10 3.44 14.43
C MET A 41 -0.60 4.38 13.34
N GLU A 42 0.68 4.72 13.34
CA GLU A 42 1.30 5.56 12.32
C GLU A 42 1.18 4.91 10.93
N MET A 43 1.48 3.62 10.83
CA MET A 43 1.35 2.85 9.58
C MET A 43 -0.12 2.75 9.13
N GLU A 44 -1.05 2.38 10.02
CA GLU A 44 -2.50 2.35 9.71
C GLU A 44 -2.98 3.69 9.13
N GLN A 45 -2.60 4.80 9.76
CA GLN A 45 -3.02 6.13 9.31
C GLN A 45 -2.40 6.51 7.95
N ALA A 46 -1.18 6.07 7.67
CA ALA A 46 -0.52 6.28 6.39
C ALA A 46 -1.23 5.53 5.26
N GLU A 47 -1.51 4.23 5.42
CA GLU A 47 -2.19 3.47 4.36
C GLU A 47 -3.62 3.96 4.12
N MET A 48 -4.30 4.42 5.18
CA MET A 48 -5.58 5.11 5.01
C MET A 48 -5.45 6.42 4.22
N ARG A 49 -4.34 7.16 4.35
CA ARG A 49 -4.06 8.35 3.51
C ARG A 49 -3.78 7.92 2.07
N HIS A 50 -2.98 6.89 1.85
CA HIS A 50 -2.64 6.40 0.51
C HIS A 50 -3.88 5.97 -0.26
N ALA A 51 -4.80 5.24 0.39
CA ALA A 51 -6.11 4.91 -0.20
C ALA A 51 -6.90 6.16 -0.64
N ARG A 52 -6.86 7.26 0.13
CA ARG A 52 -7.51 8.53 -0.23
C ARG A 52 -6.80 9.25 -1.36
N TYR A 53 -5.48 9.15 -1.45
CA TYR A 53 -4.71 9.69 -2.57
C TYR A 53 -5.06 8.95 -3.86
N LEU A 54 -5.19 7.62 -3.81
CA LEU A 54 -5.62 6.81 -4.96
C LEU A 54 -7.04 7.17 -5.41
N GLU A 55 -7.97 7.37 -4.48
CA GLU A 55 -9.32 7.87 -4.78
C GLU A 55 -9.28 9.22 -5.51
N THR A 56 -8.41 10.13 -5.05
CA THR A 56 -8.23 11.45 -5.67
C THR A 56 -7.64 11.34 -7.08
N MET A 57 -6.63 10.48 -7.25
CA MET A 57 -5.99 10.20 -8.54
C MET A 57 -6.96 9.59 -9.55
N ILE A 58 -7.82 8.68 -9.11
CA ILE A 58 -8.93 8.13 -9.90
C ILE A 58 -9.82 9.28 -10.39
N GLY A 59 -10.17 10.22 -9.51
CA GLY A 59 -10.91 11.43 -9.88
C GLY A 59 -10.24 12.27 -10.96
N PHE A 60 -8.91 12.39 -10.95
CA PHE A 60 -8.16 13.09 -12.01
C PHE A 60 -8.25 12.37 -13.37
N ILE A 61 -8.10 11.04 -13.36
CA ILE A 61 -8.18 10.22 -14.58
C ILE A 61 -9.58 10.26 -15.20
N LEU A 62 -10.63 10.16 -14.38
CA LEU A 62 -12.01 10.22 -14.87
C LEU A 62 -12.34 11.59 -15.48
N LYS A 63 -11.74 12.67 -14.98
CA LYS A 63 -11.96 14.04 -15.50
C LYS A 63 -11.21 14.32 -16.80
N LYS A 64 -9.97 13.83 -16.94
CA LYS A 64 -9.07 14.13 -18.08
C LYS A 64 -8.28 12.90 -18.51
N PRO A 65 -8.95 11.83 -18.99
CA PRO A 65 -8.33 10.53 -19.27
C PRO A 65 -7.19 10.61 -20.29
N GLU A 66 -7.22 11.59 -21.20
CA GLU A 66 -6.21 11.81 -22.24
C GLU A 66 -4.85 12.30 -21.71
N ARG A 67 -4.76 12.69 -20.43
CA ARG A 67 -3.51 13.15 -19.79
C ARG A 67 -2.73 12.04 -19.10
N PHE A 68 -3.24 10.80 -19.15
CA PHE A 68 -2.69 9.67 -18.42
C PHE A 68 -2.42 8.52 -19.39
N GLU A 69 -1.18 8.04 -19.36
CA GLU A 69 -0.74 6.92 -20.18
C GLU A 69 -0.04 5.89 -19.30
N TRP A 70 -0.14 4.62 -19.67
CA TRP A 70 0.68 3.59 -19.06
C TRP A 70 2.16 3.86 -19.34
N SER A 71 2.97 3.82 -18.29
CA SER A 71 4.43 3.69 -18.42
C SER A 71 4.83 2.23 -18.21
N ARG A 72 4.48 1.67 -17.05
CA ARG A 72 4.73 0.25 -16.72
C ARG A 72 3.49 -0.35 -16.06
N PRO A 73 2.61 -1.03 -16.82
CA PRO A 73 1.37 -1.55 -16.27
C PRO A 73 1.61 -2.68 -15.27
N LEU A 74 0.92 -2.58 -14.11
CA LEU A 74 0.80 -3.68 -13.16
C LEU A 74 -0.33 -4.62 -13.60
N LYS A 75 -0.09 -5.93 -13.47
CA LYS A 75 -1.14 -6.93 -13.71
C LYS A 75 -2.12 -6.90 -12.54
N GLN A 76 -3.41 -6.67 -12.81
CA GLN A 76 -4.46 -6.68 -11.77
C GLN A 76 -4.44 -7.97 -10.93
N ALA A 77 -4.18 -9.12 -11.56
CA ALA A 77 -4.04 -10.40 -10.87
C ALA A 77 -2.92 -10.40 -9.81
N ALA A 78 -1.80 -9.72 -10.06
CA ALA A 78 -0.70 -9.63 -9.11
C ALA A 78 -1.11 -8.82 -7.86
N ILE A 79 -1.84 -7.71 -8.06
CA ILE A 79 -2.37 -6.90 -6.96
C ILE A 79 -3.37 -7.73 -6.15
N GLN A 80 -4.28 -8.44 -6.80
CA GLN A 80 -5.25 -9.31 -6.13
C GLN A 80 -4.58 -10.42 -5.31
N THR A 81 -3.53 -11.05 -5.84
CA THR A 81 -2.74 -12.05 -5.11
C THR A 81 -2.09 -11.43 -3.88
N ALA A 82 -1.46 -10.24 -4.02
CA ALA A 82 -0.85 -9.53 -2.90
C ALA A 82 -1.90 -9.18 -1.81
N THR A 83 -3.02 -8.58 -2.21
CA THR A 83 -4.14 -8.26 -1.30
C THR A 83 -4.70 -9.49 -0.60
N SER A 84 -4.81 -10.62 -1.30
CA SER A 84 -5.26 -11.87 -0.70
C SER A 84 -4.26 -12.39 0.33
N GLY A 85 -2.95 -12.22 0.08
CA GLY A 85 -1.89 -12.51 1.03
C GLY A 85 -2.00 -11.69 2.31
N VAL A 86 -2.26 -10.38 2.19
CA VAL A 86 -2.51 -9.49 3.34
C VAL A 86 -3.72 -9.97 4.14
N ARG A 87 -4.86 -10.21 3.48
CA ARG A 87 -6.09 -10.69 4.14
C ARG A 87 -5.89 -12.02 4.85
N LEU A 88 -5.14 -12.94 4.26
CA LEU A 88 -4.80 -14.21 4.91
C LEU A 88 -3.94 -13.98 6.16
N SER A 89 -2.96 -13.07 6.11
CA SER A 89 -2.15 -12.72 7.27
C SER A 89 -2.98 -12.06 8.37
N ILE A 90 -3.98 -11.22 8.04
CA ILE A 90 -4.94 -10.67 9.01
C ILE A 90 -5.70 -11.79 9.71
N HIS A 91 -6.23 -12.76 8.95
CA HIS A 91 -6.97 -13.88 9.51
C HIS A 91 -6.12 -14.68 10.49
N LYS A 92 -4.91 -15.07 10.08
CA LYS A 92 -3.96 -15.80 10.93
C LYS A 92 -3.55 -15.01 12.17
N LEU A 93 -3.36 -13.71 12.03
CA LEU A 93 -3.02 -12.81 13.14
C LEU A 93 -4.15 -12.73 14.17
N LYS A 94 -5.40 -12.56 13.72
CA LYS A 94 -6.60 -12.55 14.59
C LYS A 94 -6.82 -13.90 15.30
N ASN A 95 -6.40 -15.01 14.70
CA ASN A 95 -6.45 -16.34 15.31
C ASN A 95 -5.27 -16.65 16.25
N GLY A 96 -4.30 -15.73 16.39
CA GLY A 96 -3.10 -15.96 17.21
C GLY A 96 -2.07 -16.91 16.58
N GLU A 97 -2.18 -17.21 15.28
CA GLU A 97 -1.26 -18.10 14.56
C GLU A 97 0.06 -17.43 14.18
N ILE A 98 0.13 -16.09 14.27
CA ILE A 98 1.30 -15.29 13.96
C ILE A 98 1.79 -14.58 15.24
N PRO A 99 2.97 -14.95 15.79
CA PRO A 99 3.58 -14.19 16.88
C PRO A 99 4.10 -12.84 16.38
N MET A 100 4.21 -11.85 17.30
CA MET A 100 4.53 -10.47 16.96
C MET A 100 5.75 -10.30 16.06
N TYR A 101 6.87 -10.97 16.35
CA TYR A 101 8.07 -10.84 15.52
C TYR A 101 7.81 -11.22 14.06
N LYS A 102 7.06 -12.31 13.82
CA LYS A 102 6.68 -12.71 12.45
C LYS A 102 5.75 -11.70 11.81
N ALA A 103 4.90 -11.02 12.57
CA ALA A 103 4.05 -9.96 12.04
C ALA A 103 4.89 -8.76 11.55
N ILE A 104 5.95 -8.37 12.27
CA ILE A 104 6.87 -7.31 11.82
C ILE A 104 7.61 -7.71 10.53
N PHE A 105 8.09 -8.96 10.44
CA PHE A 105 8.69 -9.45 9.20
C PHE A 105 7.68 -9.49 8.04
N THR A 106 6.45 -9.92 8.32
CA THR A 106 5.36 -9.97 7.33
C THR A 106 5.00 -8.57 6.82
N ALA A 107 4.89 -7.59 7.72
CA ALA A 107 4.71 -6.18 7.36
C ALA A 107 5.81 -5.69 6.43
N ARG A 108 7.08 -5.96 6.78
CA ARG A 108 8.22 -5.56 5.95
C ARG A 108 8.14 -6.18 4.55
N ASP A 109 7.77 -7.45 4.46
CA ASP A 109 7.68 -8.14 3.17
C ASP A 109 6.54 -7.58 2.30
N PHE A 110 5.46 -7.07 2.90
CA PHE A 110 4.42 -6.34 2.17
C PHE A 110 4.91 -5.00 1.63
N GLU A 111 5.58 -4.21 2.47
CA GLU A 111 6.16 -2.91 2.11
C GLU A 111 7.27 -3.05 1.04
N GLN A 112 7.99 -4.17 1.03
CA GLN A 112 8.98 -4.50 0.00
C GLN A 112 8.36 -5.10 -1.27
N SER A 113 7.05 -5.28 -1.31
CA SER A 113 6.41 -5.96 -2.42
C SER A 113 6.57 -5.18 -3.73
N ILE A 114 6.38 -5.88 -4.84
CA ILE A 114 6.45 -5.25 -6.16
C ILE A 114 5.34 -4.21 -6.39
N ILE A 115 4.24 -4.28 -5.64
CA ILE A 115 3.12 -3.32 -5.78
C ILE A 115 3.59 -1.95 -5.28
N GLU A 116 4.13 -1.91 -4.08
CA GLU A 116 4.65 -0.70 -3.43
C GLU A 116 5.80 -0.05 -4.21
N ASN A 117 6.72 -0.87 -4.74
CA ASN A 117 7.85 -0.37 -5.51
C ASN A 117 7.47 0.21 -6.89
N LYS A 118 6.22 0.07 -7.34
CA LYS A 118 5.81 0.44 -8.70
C LYS A 118 5.02 1.75 -8.79
N TYR A 119 4.63 2.35 -7.68
CA TYR A 119 3.89 3.63 -7.66
C TYR A 119 4.51 4.71 -8.55
N GLY A 120 5.83 4.94 -8.42
CA GLY A 120 6.53 5.99 -9.15
C GLY A 120 6.70 5.75 -10.66
N GLU A 121 6.53 4.51 -11.14
CA GLU A 121 6.85 4.14 -12.52
C GLU A 121 5.63 3.81 -13.37
N MET A 122 4.46 3.70 -12.74
CA MET A 122 3.30 3.04 -13.33
C MET A 122 2.60 3.90 -14.38
N ILE A 123 2.39 5.19 -14.09
CA ILE A 123 1.60 6.12 -14.91
C ILE A 123 2.47 7.29 -15.34
N LYS A 124 2.45 7.59 -16.64
CA LYS A 124 3.04 8.80 -17.22
C LYS A 124 1.96 9.87 -17.32
N THR A 125 2.22 11.02 -16.71
CA THR A 125 1.38 12.22 -16.77
C THR A 125 2.21 13.44 -16.44
N ASP A 126 1.84 14.63 -16.93
CA ASP A 126 2.42 15.92 -16.54
C ASP A 126 1.61 16.64 -15.45
N ASP A 127 0.56 16.01 -14.93
CA ASP A 127 -0.27 16.56 -13.87
C ASP A 127 0.51 16.65 -12.54
N ILE A 128 0.74 17.89 -12.07
CA ILE A 128 1.59 18.17 -10.90
C ILE A 128 0.96 17.63 -9.62
N GLU A 129 -0.36 17.78 -9.46
CA GLU A 129 -1.07 17.28 -8.28
C GLU A 129 -1.00 15.76 -8.22
N PHE A 130 -1.25 15.08 -9.35
CA PHE A 130 -1.11 13.63 -9.45
C PHE A 130 0.31 13.15 -9.07
N ARG A 131 1.34 13.80 -9.63
CA ARG A 131 2.75 13.47 -9.34
C ARG A 131 3.09 13.69 -7.87
N SER A 132 2.56 14.74 -7.25
CA SER A 132 2.77 15.02 -5.84
C SER A 132 2.19 13.90 -4.97
N LEU A 133 0.97 13.44 -5.26
CA LEU A 133 0.34 12.34 -4.51
C LEU A 133 1.16 11.04 -4.60
N ILE A 134 1.66 10.70 -5.79
CA ILE A 134 2.58 9.56 -5.95
C ILE A 134 3.86 9.73 -5.14
N GLY A 135 4.43 10.95 -5.12
CA GLY A 135 5.64 11.26 -4.35
C GLY A 135 5.44 11.05 -2.85
N GLU A 136 4.29 11.44 -2.30
CA GLU A 136 3.92 11.22 -0.90
C GLU A 136 3.82 9.73 -0.58
N ILE A 137 3.14 8.93 -1.41
CA ILE A 137 3.03 7.47 -1.22
C ILE A 137 4.43 6.85 -1.18
N VAL A 138 5.26 7.11 -2.19
CA VAL A 138 6.62 6.55 -2.27
C VAL A 138 7.48 6.94 -1.07
N SER A 139 7.38 8.18 -0.61
CA SER A 139 8.11 8.67 0.56
C SER A 139 7.65 7.97 1.86
N ASP A 140 6.34 7.85 2.06
CA ASP A 140 5.76 7.16 3.22
C ASP A 140 6.15 5.67 3.23
N THR A 141 6.02 4.95 2.12
CA THR A 141 6.44 3.53 2.00
C THR A 141 7.93 3.34 2.35
N GLN A 142 8.81 4.25 1.90
CA GLN A 142 10.24 4.20 2.28
C GLN A 142 10.45 4.43 3.78
N SER A 143 9.68 5.33 4.37
CA SER A 143 9.68 5.57 5.82
C SER A 143 9.20 4.33 6.58
N HIS A 144 8.11 3.68 6.13
CA HIS A 144 7.58 2.44 6.72
C HIS A 144 8.65 1.34 6.74
N LEU A 145 9.32 1.13 5.62
CA LEU A 145 10.44 0.17 5.51
C LEU A 145 11.57 0.49 6.48
N ALA A 146 11.94 1.75 6.63
CA ALA A 146 12.98 2.15 7.56
C ALA A 146 12.59 1.86 9.02
N GLN A 147 11.34 2.17 9.39
CA GLN A 147 10.80 1.92 10.73
C GLN A 147 10.74 0.42 11.06
N LEU A 148 10.21 -0.39 10.16
CA LEU A 148 10.14 -1.84 10.32
C LEU A 148 11.53 -2.48 10.42
N ASN A 149 12.47 -2.06 9.58
CA ASN A 149 13.84 -2.57 9.63
C ASN A 149 14.56 -2.16 10.92
N LYS A 150 14.30 -0.95 11.44
CA LYS A 150 14.79 -0.54 12.75
C LYS A 150 14.24 -1.45 13.85
N LYS A 151 12.93 -1.72 13.82
CA LYS A 151 12.26 -2.59 14.80
C LYS A 151 12.80 -4.02 14.78
N ILE A 152 13.01 -4.58 13.59
CA ILE A 152 13.63 -5.91 13.43
C ILE A 152 15.03 -5.95 14.05
N LYS A 153 15.85 -4.92 13.84
CA LYS A 153 17.21 -4.85 14.40
C LYS A 153 17.20 -4.77 15.93
N GLU A 154 16.21 -4.09 16.53
CA GLU A 154 16.04 -4.02 17.99
C GLU A 154 15.69 -5.40 18.59
N TRP A 155 14.99 -6.25 17.83
CA TRP A 155 14.57 -7.59 18.26
C TRP A 155 15.62 -8.68 18.09
N THR A 156 16.54 -8.52 17.14
CA THR A 156 17.60 -9.50 16.85
C THR A 156 18.91 -9.25 17.60
N ARG A 157 18.93 -8.28 18.53
CA ARG A 157 20.06 -7.99 19.43
C ARG A 157 19.87 -8.70 20.76
#